data_AF-A0A977TNG1-F1
#
_entry.id   AF-A0A977TNG1-F1
#
_cell.length_a   1.000
_cell.length_b   1.000
_cell.length_c   1.000
_cell.angle_alpha   90.00
_cell.angle_beta   90.00
_cell.angle_gamma   90.00
#
_symmetry.space_group_name_H-M   'P 1'
#
loop_
_entity.id
_entity.type
_entity.pdbx_description
1 polymer ?
#
loop_
_entity_poly.entity_id
_entity_poly.type
_entity_poly.pdbx_seq_one_letter_code
_entity_poly.pdbx_strand_id
1 'polypeptide(L)'
;RKREGYPALAIQWGAIGEVGLVAKMQEDHKELVIGGTLQQRISSCLQVMDKFLKQSEPIVGSMLVAEKQYGGRADNLFDAILNIIGVSNLKSVSMHSSFPELGMDSMMAVEIKQTLEREYEIFLTAQDIRGMTLAKLKDLSNCQETEVVGQNPLAQTELPETINLLLRHIGTEEFSNVPIIRMKTLVEDDKDAPHVLVLPGLEGMAAVVEPLCSR
;
A
#
# COMPACT_ATOMS: atom_id res chain seq x y z
N ARG A 1 -37.11 -3.55 1.27
CA ARG A 1 -36.67 -4.41 0.14
C ARG A 1 -35.87 -5.63 0.59
N LYS A 2 -34.54 -5.56 0.81
CA LYS A 2 -33.74 -6.76 1.17
C LYS A 2 -34.22 -7.43 2.46
N ARG A 3 -34.53 -6.64 3.50
CA ARG A 3 -35.12 -7.10 4.78
C ARG A 3 -36.49 -7.79 4.63
N GLU A 4 -37.21 -7.47 3.57
CA GLU A 4 -38.52 -8.04 3.24
C GLU A 4 -38.38 -9.23 2.27
N GLY A 5 -37.16 -9.72 2.02
CA GLY A 5 -36.90 -10.84 1.10
C GLY A 5 -36.88 -10.47 -0.38
N TYR A 6 -37.05 -9.19 -0.74
CA TYR A 6 -37.03 -8.76 -2.14
C TYR A 6 -35.61 -8.54 -2.67
N PRO A 7 -35.36 -8.81 -3.98
CA PRO A 7 -34.11 -8.46 -4.63
C PRO A 7 -33.81 -6.96 -4.51
N ALA A 8 -32.62 -6.66 -4.00
CA ALA A 8 -32.07 -5.32 -3.87
C ALA A 8 -30.54 -5.40 -3.75
N LEU A 9 -29.85 -4.48 -4.42
CA LEU A 9 -28.41 -4.30 -4.36
C LEU A 9 -28.08 -2.84 -4.65
N ALA A 10 -27.29 -2.21 -3.79
CA ALA A 10 -26.71 -0.89 -4.04
C ALA A 10 -25.20 -1.04 -4.22
N ILE A 11 -24.67 -0.51 -5.32
CA ILE A 11 -23.23 -0.54 -5.62
C ILE A 11 -22.70 0.89 -5.54
N GLN A 12 -21.75 1.11 -4.64
CA GLN A 12 -21.02 2.36 -4.47
C GLN A 12 -19.80 2.34 -5.40
N TRP A 13 -19.92 2.98 -6.55
CA TRP A 13 -18.83 3.09 -7.51
C TRP A 13 -17.91 4.27 -7.20
N GLY A 14 -16.61 4.06 -7.34
CA GLY A 14 -15.62 5.12 -7.43
C GLY A 14 -15.65 5.84 -8.79
N ALA A 15 -14.54 6.47 -9.17
CA ALA A 15 -14.42 7.10 -10.48
C ALA A 15 -14.53 6.04 -11.60
N ILE A 16 -15.45 6.23 -12.55
CA ILE A 16 -15.61 5.36 -13.73
C ILE A 16 -15.07 6.10 -14.95
N GLY A 17 -14.21 5.43 -15.71
CA GLY A 17 -13.61 5.93 -16.95
C GLY A 17 -14.32 5.47 -18.21
N GLU A 18 -13.77 5.84 -19.37
CA GLU A 18 -14.23 5.49 -20.73
C GLU A 18 -15.59 6.08 -21.17
N VAL A 19 -16.55 6.23 -20.24
CA VAL A 19 -17.86 6.83 -20.49
C VAL A 19 -18.29 7.73 -19.31
N GLY A 20 -19.29 8.58 -19.54
CA GLY A 20 -19.89 9.40 -18.48
C GLY A 20 -19.30 10.80 -18.36
N LEU A 21 -19.64 11.47 -17.26
CA LEU A 21 -19.28 12.89 -17.04
C LEU A 21 -17.77 13.08 -16.87
N VAL A 22 -17.12 12.13 -16.18
CA VAL A 22 -15.69 12.15 -15.87
C VAL A 22 -14.84 11.91 -17.12
N ALA A 23 -15.29 11.04 -18.04
CA ALA A 23 -14.62 10.81 -19.32
C ALA A 23 -14.61 12.05 -20.24
N LYS A 24 -15.60 12.96 -20.11
CA LYS A 24 -15.64 14.22 -20.89
C LYS A 24 -14.63 15.27 -20.42
N MET A 25 -14.08 15.10 -19.22
CA MET A 25 -13.06 16.00 -18.66
C MET A 25 -11.62 15.55 -18.99
N GLN A 26 -11.45 14.44 -19.72
CA GLN A 26 -10.14 13.96 -20.17
C GLN A 26 -9.81 14.54 -21.55
N GLU A 27 -8.85 15.47 -21.60
CA GLU A 27 -8.38 16.06 -22.86
C GLU A 27 -7.32 15.20 -23.58
N ASP A 28 -6.54 14.38 -22.85
CA ASP A 28 -5.30 13.78 -23.40
C ASP A 28 -5.10 12.26 -23.12
N HIS A 29 -6.17 11.48 -22.95
CA HIS A 29 -6.08 10.03 -22.69
C HIS A 29 -5.18 9.60 -21.51
N LYS A 30 -4.82 10.52 -20.61
CA LYS A 30 -4.06 10.24 -19.40
C LYS A 30 -4.98 9.79 -18.27
N GLU A 31 -4.54 8.78 -17.53
CA GLU A 31 -5.19 8.35 -16.29
C GLU A 31 -5.23 9.55 -15.32
N LEU A 32 -6.44 9.99 -15.02
CA LEU A 32 -6.67 11.16 -14.18
C LEU A 32 -7.00 10.66 -12.77
N VAL A 33 -6.14 11.01 -11.82
CA VAL A 33 -6.34 10.70 -10.40
C VAL A 33 -7.33 11.70 -9.82
N ILE A 34 -8.47 11.21 -9.33
CA ILE A 34 -9.51 12.04 -8.70
C ILE A 34 -9.58 11.65 -7.22
N GLY A 35 -9.21 12.57 -6.33
CA GLY A 35 -9.33 12.36 -4.89
C GLY A 35 -8.59 11.12 -4.37
N GLY A 36 -7.44 10.77 -4.98
CA GLY A 36 -6.67 9.58 -4.62
C GLY A 36 -7.19 8.26 -5.20
N THR A 37 -8.14 8.31 -6.14
CA THR A 37 -8.64 7.13 -6.87
C THR A 37 -8.35 7.22 -8.36
N LEU A 38 -8.12 6.06 -8.98
CA LEU A 38 -8.01 5.91 -10.43
C LEU A 38 -9.39 5.65 -11.03
N GLN A 39 -9.54 5.98 -12.31
CA GLN A 39 -10.74 5.67 -13.06
C GLN A 39 -10.80 4.17 -13.39
N GLN A 40 -11.88 3.51 -12.95
CA GLN A 40 -12.13 2.12 -13.29
C GLN A 40 -12.67 1.99 -14.72
N ARG A 41 -12.03 1.13 -15.53
CA ARG A 41 -12.49 0.81 -16.89
C ARG A 41 -13.83 0.07 -16.85
N ILE A 42 -14.65 0.24 -17.89
CA ILE A 42 -15.99 -0.37 -17.97
C ILE A 42 -15.89 -1.90 -17.94
N SER A 43 -14.87 -2.47 -18.59
CA SER A 43 -14.60 -3.91 -18.57
C SER A 43 -14.41 -4.45 -17.14
N SER A 44 -13.69 -3.72 -16.30
CA SER A 44 -13.52 -4.03 -14.88
C SER A 44 -14.82 -3.88 -14.11
N CYS A 45 -15.58 -2.79 -14.33
CA CYS A 45 -16.89 -2.60 -13.70
C CYS A 45 -17.85 -3.77 -14.00
N LEU A 46 -17.91 -4.24 -15.25
CA LEU A 46 -18.77 -5.36 -15.65
C LEU A 46 -18.34 -6.68 -15.00
N GLN A 47 -17.04 -6.94 -14.88
CA GLN A 47 -16.52 -8.12 -14.17
C GLN A 47 -16.85 -8.09 -12.67
N VAL A 48 -16.73 -6.92 -12.03
CA VAL A 48 -17.08 -6.74 -10.62
C VAL A 48 -18.60 -6.85 -10.42
N MET A 49 -19.39 -6.34 -11.36
CA MET A 49 -20.85 -6.44 -11.32
C MET A 49 -21.33 -7.89 -11.35
N ASP A 50 -20.71 -8.76 -12.15
CA ASP A 50 -21.04 -10.20 -12.15
C ASP A 50 -20.83 -10.84 -10.77
N LYS A 51 -19.76 -10.45 -10.06
CA LYS A 51 -19.49 -10.90 -8.69
C LYS A 51 -20.53 -10.33 -7.71
N PHE A 52 -20.86 -9.05 -7.82
CA PHE A 52 -21.79 -8.37 -6.92
C PHE A 52 -23.24 -8.83 -7.07
N LEU A 53 -23.65 -9.26 -8.26
CA LEU A 53 -24.98 -9.82 -8.48
C LEU A 53 -25.17 -11.22 -7.88
N LYS A 54 -24.06 -11.92 -7.55
CA LYS A 54 -24.07 -13.29 -7.01
C LYS A 54 -23.91 -13.37 -5.49
N GLN A 55 -23.72 -12.25 -4.79
CA GLN A 55 -23.59 -12.23 -3.33
C GLN A 55 -24.93 -12.02 -2.61
N SER A 56 -24.90 -12.09 -1.27
CA SER A 56 -26.03 -11.81 -0.38
C SER A 56 -26.09 -10.37 0.15
N GLU A 57 -24.97 -9.64 0.18
CA GLU A 57 -24.88 -8.31 0.78
C GLU A 57 -25.77 -7.26 0.10
N PRO A 58 -26.47 -6.40 0.86
CA PRO A 58 -27.34 -5.37 0.29
C PRO A 58 -26.57 -4.18 -0.28
N ILE A 59 -25.37 -3.90 0.21
CA ILE A 59 -24.54 -2.74 -0.16
C ILE A 59 -23.11 -3.23 -0.36
N VAL A 60 -22.51 -2.84 -1.49
CA VAL A 60 -21.11 -3.14 -1.84
C VAL A 60 -20.46 -1.92 -2.48
N GLY A 61 -19.13 -1.90 -2.51
CA GLY A 61 -18.36 -0.82 -3.14
C GLY A 61 -17.26 -1.35 -4.04
N SER A 62 -16.95 -0.61 -5.11
CA SER A 62 -15.81 -0.87 -5.97
C SER A 62 -15.14 0.44 -6.34
N MET A 63 -13.85 0.54 -6.05
CA MET A 63 -13.01 1.68 -6.38
C MET A 63 -11.60 1.18 -6.72
N LEU A 64 -10.90 1.91 -7.58
CA LEU A 64 -9.48 1.73 -7.80
C LEU A 64 -8.74 2.79 -6.99
N VAL A 65 -7.98 2.38 -5.99
CA VAL A 65 -7.14 3.30 -5.23
C VAL A 65 -5.94 3.65 -6.09
N ALA A 66 -5.66 4.95 -6.23
CA ALA A 66 -4.41 5.37 -6.85
C ALA A 66 -3.28 4.99 -5.90
N GLU A 67 -2.30 4.24 -6.39
CA GLU A 67 -1.11 3.98 -5.60
C GLU A 67 -0.48 5.31 -5.21
N LYS A 68 -0.34 5.51 -3.91
CA LYS A 68 0.44 6.62 -3.39
C LYS A 68 1.89 6.33 -3.78
N GLN A 69 2.35 6.98 -4.84
CA GLN A 69 3.76 7.03 -5.18
C GLN A 69 4.47 7.78 -4.04
N TYR A 70 4.89 7.04 -3.00
CA TYR A 70 6.01 7.47 -2.19
C TYR A 70 7.17 7.56 -3.16
N GLY A 71 7.76 8.77 -3.31
CA GLY A 71 8.94 9.09 -4.13
C GLY A 71 9.40 7.95 -5.02
N GLY A 72 9.03 8.05 -6.30
CA GLY A 72 9.10 6.95 -7.25
C GLY A 72 10.32 6.07 -7.08
N ARG A 73 10.08 4.81 -6.75
CA ARG A 73 10.97 3.73 -7.19
C ARG A 73 11.05 3.91 -8.70
N ALA A 74 12.12 4.54 -9.20
CA ALA A 74 12.46 4.34 -10.59
C ALA A 74 12.59 2.82 -10.71
N ASP A 75 11.74 2.19 -11.53
CA ASP A 75 11.72 0.74 -11.71
C ASP A 75 13.12 0.16 -11.94
N ASN A 76 14.04 1.01 -12.42
CA ASN A 76 15.45 0.74 -12.54
C ASN A 76 16.30 1.70 -11.68
N LEU A 77 17.05 1.13 -10.74
CA LEU A 77 18.17 1.77 -10.00
C LEU A 77 19.09 2.59 -10.93
N PHE A 78 19.34 2.03 -12.11
CA PHE A 78 20.21 2.61 -13.12
C PHE A 78 19.68 3.96 -13.63
N ASP A 79 18.38 4.05 -13.92
CA ASP A 79 17.75 5.26 -14.44
C ASP A 79 17.63 6.34 -13.35
N ALA A 80 17.36 5.94 -12.10
CA ALA A 80 17.29 6.84 -10.95
C ALA A 80 18.59 7.65 -10.79
N ILE A 81 19.72 6.94 -10.79
CA ILE A 81 21.03 7.55 -10.56
C ILE A 81 21.50 8.35 -11.77
N LEU A 82 21.19 7.92 -12.99
CA LEU A 82 21.45 8.72 -14.19
C LEU A 82 20.71 10.06 -14.18
N ASN A 83 19.46 10.08 -13.72
CA ASN A 83 18.68 11.30 -13.59
C ASN A 83 19.30 12.27 -12.57
N ILE A 84 19.80 11.77 -11.43
CA ILE A 84 20.48 12.60 -10.42
C ILE A 84 21.78 13.19 -10.96
N ILE A 85 22.56 12.42 -11.74
CA ILE A 85 23.80 12.90 -12.37
C ILE A 85 23.50 13.84 -13.56
N GLY A 86 22.26 13.86 -14.08
CA GLY A 86 21.85 14.68 -15.22
C GLY A 86 22.20 14.09 -16.59
N VAL A 87 22.41 12.77 -16.66
CA VAL A 87 22.79 12.06 -17.88
C VAL A 87 21.53 11.44 -18.51
N SER A 88 21.00 12.08 -19.53
CA SER A 88 19.78 11.64 -20.22
C SER A 88 20.02 10.71 -21.41
N ASN A 89 21.27 10.60 -21.90
CA ASN A 89 21.59 9.76 -23.06
C ASN A 89 22.84 8.89 -22.79
N LEU A 90 22.60 7.59 -22.60
CA LEU A 90 23.66 6.60 -22.40
C LEU A 90 24.61 6.46 -23.60
N LYS A 91 24.19 6.85 -24.80
CA LYS A 91 25.04 6.77 -26.00
C LYS A 91 26.09 7.88 -26.05
N SER A 92 25.94 8.93 -25.25
CA SER A 92 26.92 10.04 -25.19
C SER A 92 28.00 9.85 -24.11
N VAL A 93 27.90 8.80 -23.28
CA VAL A 93 28.82 8.58 -22.15
C VAL A 93 29.38 7.16 -22.15
N SER A 94 30.61 6.99 -21.67
CA SER A 94 31.26 5.67 -21.58
C SER A 94 30.80 4.93 -20.33
N MET A 95 30.54 3.62 -20.45
CA MET A 95 30.18 2.77 -19.31
C MET A 95 31.32 2.67 -18.27
N HIS A 96 32.56 2.96 -18.66
CA HIS A 96 33.72 2.93 -17.76
C HIS A 96 34.00 4.26 -17.07
N SER A 97 33.30 5.34 -17.44
CA SER A 97 33.45 6.64 -16.79
C SER A 97 32.91 6.59 -15.36
N SER A 98 33.65 7.23 -14.46
CA SER A 98 33.31 7.33 -13.03
C SER A 98 32.35 8.49 -12.76
N PHE A 99 31.50 8.41 -11.74
CA PHE A 99 30.51 9.46 -11.47
C PHE A 99 31.10 10.89 -11.38
N PRO A 100 32.29 11.12 -10.77
CA PRO A 100 32.93 12.43 -10.80
C PRO A 100 33.28 12.93 -12.22
N GLU A 101 33.67 12.03 -13.12
CA GLU A 101 33.95 12.36 -14.54
C GLU A 101 32.68 12.68 -15.32
N LEU A 102 31.52 12.16 -14.88
CA LEU A 102 30.21 12.50 -15.43
C LEU A 102 29.61 13.78 -14.83
N GLY A 103 30.34 14.48 -13.97
CA GLY A 103 29.89 15.75 -13.39
C GLY A 103 29.15 15.62 -12.06
N MET A 104 29.26 14.47 -11.38
CA MET A 104 28.75 14.34 -10.01
C MET A 104 29.48 15.30 -9.06
N ASP A 105 28.71 16.17 -8.41
CA ASP A 105 29.21 17.04 -7.35
C ASP A 105 28.95 16.45 -5.95
N SER A 106 29.38 17.17 -4.91
CA SER A 106 29.21 16.73 -3.52
C SER A 106 27.74 16.63 -3.08
N MET A 107 26.83 17.38 -3.70
CA MET A 107 25.40 17.37 -3.37
C MET A 107 24.72 16.17 -4.01
N MET A 108 24.99 15.93 -5.30
CA MET A 108 24.56 14.74 -6.04
C MET A 108 25.04 13.45 -5.38
N ALA A 109 26.27 13.42 -4.85
CA ALA A 109 26.78 12.24 -4.14
C ALA A 109 25.94 11.90 -2.89
N VAL A 110 25.43 12.92 -2.18
CA VAL A 110 24.55 12.72 -1.02
C VAL A 110 23.15 12.29 -1.46
N GLU A 111 22.63 12.87 -2.55
CA GLU A 111 21.35 12.46 -3.14
C GLU A 111 21.39 11.00 -3.59
N ILE A 112 22.41 10.61 -4.37
CA ILE A 112 22.64 9.21 -4.79
C ILE A 112 22.69 8.28 -3.58
N LYS A 113 23.42 8.67 -2.53
CA LYS A 113 23.49 7.87 -1.30
C LYS A 113 22.10 7.70 -0.66
N GLN A 114 21.34 8.79 -0.52
CA GLN A 114 20.01 8.74 0.07
C GLN A 114 19.03 7.92 -0.76
N THR A 115 19.08 8.04 -2.09
CA THR A 115 18.26 7.26 -3.02
C THR A 115 18.59 5.77 -2.91
N LEU A 116 19.89 5.40 -2.92
CA LEU A 116 20.33 4.02 -2.73
C LEU A 116 19.85 3.41 -1.40
N GLU A 117 20.00 4.15 -0.30
CA GLU A 117 19.62 3.66 1.03
C GLU A 117 18.11 3.57 1.23
N ARG A 118 17.33 4.54 0.71
CA ARG A 118 15.88 4.63 0.97
C ARG A 118 15.03 3.85 -0.03
N GLU A 119 15.41 3.83 -1.30
CA GLU A 119 14.59 3.25 -2.37
C GLU A 119 15.04 1.83 -2.74
N TYR A 120 16.32 1.50 -2.53
CA TYR A 120 16.93 0.25 -2.97
C TYR A 120 17.59 -0.57 -1.86
N GLU A 121 17.58 -0.08 -0.61
CA GLU A 121 18.21 -0.72 0.56
C GLU A 121 19.70 -1.04 0.36
N ILE A 122 20.39 -0.29 -0.51
CA ILE A 122 21.83 -0.44 -0.78
C ILE A 122 22.61 0.55 0.08
N PHE A 123 23.46 0.03 0.96
CA PHE A 123 24.32 0.85 1.82
C PHE A 123 25.71 0.98 1.21
N LEU A 124 26.05 2.17 0.70
CA LEU A 124 27.39 2.50 0.20
C LEU A 124 27.95 3.70 0.96
N THR A 125 29.28 3.73 1.12
CA THR A 125 29.95 4.92 1.65
C THR A 125 30.08 5.99 0.57
N ALA A 126 30.21 7.26 0.98
CA ALA A 126 30.47 8.35 0.04
C ALA A 126 31.78 8.16 -0.76
N GLN A 127 32.74 7.40 -0.21
CA GLN A 127 33.97 7.04 -0.92
C GLN A 127 33.71 5.99 -2.01
N ASP A 128 32.84 5.01 -1.75
CA ASP A 128 32.46 4.00 -2.73
C ASP A 128 31.73 4.63 -3.91
N ILE A 129 30.80 5.56 -3.63
CA ILE A 129 30.05 6.30 -4.67
C ILE A 129 30.99 7.11 -5.57
N ARG A 130 32.04 7.73 -5.02
CA ARG A 130 33.06 8.45 -5.81
C ARG A 130 33.85 7.53 -6.74
N GLY A 131 34.02 6.26 -6.37
CA GLY A 131 34.69 5.24 -7.19
C GLY A 131 33.75 4.40 -8.06
N MET A 132 32.45 4.72 -8.09
CA MET A 132 31.48 4.02 -8.93
C MET A 132 31.59 4.45 -10.39
N THR A 133 31.31 3.49 -11.27
CA THR A 133 31.21 3.68 -12.72
C THR A 133 29.82 3.24 -13.18
N LEU A 134 29.39 3.68 -14.36
CA LEU A 134 28.13 3.24 -14.94
C LEU A 134 28.07 1.71 -15.14
N ALA A 135 29.20 1.05 -15.44
CA ALA A 135 29.27 -0.40 -15.54
C ALA A 135 28.93 -1.08 -14.20
N LYS A 136 29.57 -0.66 -13.09
CA LYS A 136 29.29 -1.19 -11.76
C LYS A 136 27.85 -0.92 -11.31
N LEU A 137 27.31 0.24 -11.67
CA LEU A 137 25.91 0.58 -11.39
C LEU A 137 24.95 -0.36 -12.13
N LYS A 138 25.25 -0.66 -13.40
CA LYS A 138 24.47 -1.60 -14.21
C LYS A 138 24.56 -3.04 -13.68
N ASP A 139 25.71 -3.45 -13.18
CA ASP A 139 25.86 -4.76 -12.53
C ASP A 139 25.01 -4.83 -11.25
N LEU A 140 24.98 -3.76 -10.44
CA LEU A 140 24.13 -3.66 -9.26
C LEU A 140 22.64 -3.71 -9.61
N SER A 141 22.20 -3.07 -10.69
CA SER A 141 20.79 -3.15 -11.13
C SER A 141 20.41 -4.56 -11.57
N ASN A 142 21.29 -5.26 -12.30
CA ASN A 142 21.03 -6.63 -12.76
C ASN A 142 20.99 -7.64 -11.61
N CYS A 143 21.80 -7.45 -10.56
CA CYS A 143 21.73 -8.29 -9.36
C CYS A 143 20.36 -8.19 -8.66
N GLN A 144 19.76 -7.00 -8.61
CA GLN A 144 18.42 -6.81 -8.03
C GLN A 144 17.30 -7.46 -8.86
N GLU A 145 17.43 -7.45 -10.19
CA GLU A 145 16.47 -8.16 -11.07
C GLU A 145 16.54 -9.69 -10.90
N THR A 146 17.66 -10.22 -10.42
CA THR A 146 17.84 -11.66 -10.22
C THR A 146 17.29 -12.13 -8.87
N GLU A 147 17.17 -11.24 -7.88
CA GLU A 147 16.59 -11.55 -6.56
C GLU A 147 15.05 -11.54 -6.54
N VAL A 148 14.39 -10.96 -7.55
CA VAL A 148 12.91 -10.93 -7.64
C VAL A 148 12.29 -12.18 -8.26
N VAL A 149 13.08 -13.15 -8.72
CA VAL A 149 12.58 -14.48 -9.15
C VAL A 149 13.11 -15.56 -8.22
N GLY A 150 12.41 -15.72 -7.10
CA GLY A 150 12.52 -16.92 -6.27
C GLY A 150 13.41 -16.75 -5.05
N GLN A 151 12.84 -16.14 -4.02
CA GLN A 151 12.80 -16.71 -2.68
C GLN A 151 11.83 -15.88 -1.83
N ASN A 152 10.82 -16.53 -1.27
CA ASN A 152 10.30 -16.13 0.04
C ASN A 152 11.30 -16.67 1.07
N PRO A 153 12.19 -15.87 1.67
CA PRO A 153 12.50 -16.10 3.05
C PRO A 153 11.37 -15.41 3.84
N LEU A 154 10.52 -16.21 4.45
CA LEU A 154 9.91 -15.85 5.73
C LEU A 154 11.06 -15.65 6.73
N ALA A 155 11.82 -14.57 6.57
CA ALA A 155 12.76 -14.10 7.56
C ALA A 155 11.91 -13.51 8.67
N GLN A 156 11.87 -14.24 9.79
CA GLN A 156 11.39 -13.78 11.08
C GLN A 156 12.17 -12.52 11.45
N THR A 157 11.74 -11.37 10.93
CA THR A 157 12.22 -10.09 11.37
C THR A 157 11.45 -9.84 12.64
N GLU A 158 12.10 -10.02 13.79
CA GLU A 158 11.51 -9.66 15.07
C GLU A 158 11.05 -8.20 14.96
N LEU A 159 9.73 -8.02 14.87
CA LEU A 159 9.18 -6.67 14.85
C LEU A 159 9.61 -5.97 16.14
N PRO A 160 9.99 -4.68 16.08
CA PRO A 160 10.27 -3.89 17.27
C PRO A 160 9.21 -4.13 18.34
N GLU A 161 9.63 -4.28 19.60
CA GLU A 161 8.75 -4.67 20.72
C GLU A 161 7.49 -3.79 20.81
N THR A 162 7.61 -2.51 20.46
CA THR A 162 6.49 -1.57 20.32
C THR A 162 5.45 -1.99 19.29
N ILE A 163 5.86 -2.49 18.13
CA ILE A 163 4.94 -2.97 17.08
C ILE A 163 4.29 -4.28 17.52
N ASN A 164 5.03 -5.16 18.21
CA ASN A 164 4.43 -6.37 18.80
C ASN A 164 3.39 -6.04 19.88
N LEU A 165 3.62 -5.01 20.70
CA LEU A 165 2.63 -4.52 21.66
C LEU A 165 1.39 -3.95 20.96
N LEU A 166 1.56 -3.21 19.86
CA LEU A 166 0.45 -2.68 19.05
C LEU A 166 -0.34 -3.83 18.39
N LEU A 167 0.32 -4.78 17.75
CA LEU A 167 -0.31 -5.93 17.10
C LEU A 167 -1.07 -6.82 18.10
N ARG A 168 -0.62 -6.90 19.36
CA ARG A 168 -1.34 -7.63 20.41
C ARG A 168 -2.69 -7.01 20.78
N HIS A 169 -2.87 -5.71 20.56
CA HIS A 169 -4.13 -5.00 20.84
C HIS A 169 -5.05 -4.91 19.62
N ILE A 170 -4.50 -5.08 18.40
CA ILE A 170 -5.29 -5.27 17.18
C ILE A 170 -5.81 -6.71 17.21
N GLY A 171 -6.98 -6.89 17.85
CA GLY A 171 -7.67 -8.17 17.92
C GLY A 171 -8.14 -8.68 16.55
N THR A 172 -8.86 -9.79 16.55
CA THR A 172 -9.48 -10.36 15.34
C THR A 172 -10.63 -9.48 14.86
N GLU A 173 -10.65 -9.11 13.56
CA GLU A 173 -11.69 -8.26 12.94
C GLU A 173 -13.09 -8.88 12.86
N GLU A 174 -13.29 -10.06 13.47
CA GLU A 174 -14.52 -10.87 13.38
C GLU A 174 -15.79 -10.10 13.75
N PHE A 175 -15.68 -9.10 14.65
CA PHE A 175 -16.81 -8.30 15.12
C PHE A 175 -16.68 -6.80 14.82
N SER A 176 -15.75 -6.41 13.95
CA SER A 176 -15.49 -4.99 13.58
C SER A 176 -16.72 -4.27 13.02
N ASN A 177 -17.62 -5.00 12.37
CA ASN A 177 -18.84 -4.45 11.76
C ASN A 177 -20.07 -4.48 12.69
N VAL A 178 -19.92 -4.90 13.96
CA VAL A 178 -21.04 -5.03 14.90
C VAL A 178 -21.03 -3.85 15.88
N PRO A 179 -22.07 -2.98 15.87
CA PRO A 179 -22.07 -1.76 16.68
C PRO A 179 -22.28 -2.02 18.18
N ILE A 180 -22.87 -3.16 18.56
CA ILE A 180 -23.13 -3.54 19.95
C ILE A 180 -22.83 -5.03 20.11
N ILE A 181 -21.89 -5.37 20.99
CA ILE A 181 -21.51 -6.75 21.27
C ILE A 181 -21.99 -7.09 22.68
N ARG A 182 -22.86 -8.10 22.79
CA ARG A 182 -23.27 -8.65 24.09
C ARG A 182 -22.16 -9.57 24.58
N MET A 183 -21.45 -9.12 25.60
CA MET A 183 -20.39 -9.90 26.22
C MET A 183 -20.97 -11.04 27.08
N LYS A 184 -20.20 -12.10 27.29
CA LYS A 184 -20.57 -13.18 28.21
C LYS A 184 -20.73 -12.60 29.62
N THR A 185 -21.80 -12.98 30.30
CA THR A 185 -22.09 -12.58 31.68
C THR A 185 -22.35 -13.82 32.53
N LEU A 186 -22.00 -13.76 33.81
CA LEU A 186 -22.30 -14.78 34.81
C LEU A 186 -23.75 -14.71 35.31
N VAL A 187 -24.47 -13.64 34.98
CA VAL A 187 -25.86 -13.43 35.37
C VAL A 187 -26.77 -14.09 34.33
N GLU A 188 -27.74 -14.87 34.81
CA GLU A 188 -28.80 -15.44 33.96
C GLU A 188 -29.69 -14.33 33.36
N ASP A 189 -30.16 -14.50 32.13
CA ASP A 189 -30.92 -13.50 31.36
C ASP A 189 -32.23 -13.03 32.04
N ASP A 190 -32.69 -13.74 33.08
CA ASP A 190 -33.96 -13.50 33.80
C ASP A 190 -33.78 -12.81 35.16
N LYS A 191 -32.56 -12.37 35.50
CA LYS A 191 -32.28 -11.64 36.75
C LYS A 191 -32.03 -10.17 36.48
N ASP A 192 -32.76 -9.30 37.18
CA ASP A 192 -32.53 -7.86 37.17
C ASP A 192 -31.15 -7.57 37.77
N ALA A 193 -30.21 -7.17 36.92
CA ALA A 193 -28.82 -6.99 37.24
C ALA A 193 -28.27 -5.72 36.61
N PRO A 194 -27.26 -5.10 37.22
CA PRO A 194 -26.70 -3.86 36.71
C PRO A 194 -26.10 -4.07 35.31
N HIS A 195 -26.58 -3.29 34.34
CA HIS A 195 -26.01 -3.24 33.01
C HIS A 195 -24.77 -2.34 33.00
N VAL A 196 -23.67 -2.86 32.45
CA VAL A 196 -22.43 -2.10 32.25
C VAL A 196 -22.23 -1.90 30.74
N LEU A 197 -22.16 -0.63 30.32
CA LEU A 197 -21.76 -0.25 28.97
C LEU A 197 -20.24 0.01 28.99
N VAL A 198 -19.50 -0.69 28.14
CA VAL A 198 -18.05 -0.49 27.98
C VAL A 198 -17.78 0.01 26.58
N LEU A 199 -17.09 1.15 26.48
CA LEU A 199 -16.63 1.69 25.21
C LEU A 199 -15.19 1.21 24.99
N PRO A 200 -14.86 0.60 23.83
CA PRO A 200 -13.50 0.22 23.53
C PRO A 200 -12.59 1.45 23.41
N GLY A 201 -11.28 1.22 23.50
CA GLY A 201 -10.26 2.25 23.28
C GLY A 201 -10.17 2.69 21.82
N LEU A 202 -9.07 3.38 21.49
CA LEU A 202 -8.76 3.86 20.14
C LEU A 202 -8.67 2.72 19.11
N GLU A 203 -8.49 1.48 19.56
CA GLU A 203 -8.45 0.28 18.74
C GLU A 203 -9.83 -0.13 18.21
N GLY A 204 -10.92 0.28 18.88
CA GLY A 204 -12.29 -0.05 18.46
C GLY A 204 -12.69 -1.51 18.62
N MET A 205 -11.89 -2.32 19.32
CA MET A 205 -12.09 -3.77 19.43
C MET A 205 -12.65 -4.20 20.80
N ALA A 206 -13.68 -5.04 20.80
CA ALA A 206 -14.27 -5.59 22.03
C ALA A 206 -13.42 -6.71 22.67
N ALA A 207 -12.49 -7.33 21.94
CA ALA A 207 -11.61 -8.39 22.45
C ALA A 207 -10.79 -7.93 23.67
N VAL A 208 -10.41 -6.65 23.71
CA VAL A 208 -9.63 -6.06 24.81
C VAL A 208 -10.39 -6.09 26.15
N VAL A 209 -11.73 -6.06 26.10
CA VAL A 209 -12.58 -6.03 27.29
C VAL A 209 -13.12 -7.41 27.68
N GLU A 210 -12.88 -8.45 26.88
CA GLU A 210 -13.27 -9.84 27.20
C GLU A 210 -12.75 -10.34 28.56
N PRO A 211 -11.51 -10.05 28.99
CA PRO A 211 -11.04 -10.50 30.30
C PRO A 211 -11.88 -9.97 31.47
N LEU A 212 -12.51 -8.79 31.33
CA LEU A 212 -13.40 -8.23 32.34
C LEU A 212 -14.67 -9.05 32.53
N CYS A 213 -15.06 -9.84 31.52
CA CYS A 213 -16.26 -10.67 31.52
C CYS A 213 -16.02 -12.06 32.16
N SER A 214 -14.75 -12.43 32.37
CA SER A 214 -14.34 -13.71 32.94
C SER A 214 -14.09 -13.69 34.46
N ARG A 215 -14.35 -12.56 35.12
CA ARG A 215 -14.25 -12.37 36.57
C ARG A 215 -15.62 -12.35 37.22
#